data_AF-A0A251S6H9-F1
#
_entry.id   AF-A0A251S6H9-F1
#
_cell.length_a   1.000
_cell.length_b   1.000
_cell.length_c   1.000
_cell.angle_alpha   90.00
_cell.angle_beta   90.00
_cell.angle_gamma   90.00
#
_symmetry.space_group_name_H-M   'P 1'
#
loop_
_entity.id
_entity.type
_entity.pdbx_description
1 polymer ?
#
loop_
_entity_poly.entity_id
_entity_poly.type
_entity_poly.pdbx_seq_one_letter_code
_entity_poly.pdbx_strand_id
1 'polypeptide(L)'
;MGLVKRNEWMMLGTMLVTVTFWIFGERLDISTLAVTMMGLSVLLIVRVLSWDDYLSEKAAWNTLTWFAQVGWYIELLILLTMYFLIHYLIVGQTIHIDALYQAFLKMNLTAKVPGTLSTLHLAYNTDLFMHLPITTVVMRRYIMELGIMMAFINMTIWGLVGALWWKIIGRY
;
A
#
# COMPACT_ATOMS: atom_id res chain seq x y z
N MET A 1 -22.96 -4.95 -24.78
CA MET A 1 -21.86 -5.77 -24.22
C MET A 1 -21.81 -7.08 -25.02
N GLY A 2 -20.65 -7.48 -25.55
CA GLY A 2 -20.51 -8.68 -26.38
C GLY A 2 -20.57 -9.98 -25.56
N LEU A 3 -20.71 -11.13 -26.22
CA LEU A 3 -20.68 -12.45 -25.58
C LEU A 3 -19.32 -12.70 -24.92
N VAL A 4 -19.34 -13.12 -23.65
CA VAL A 4 -18.13 -13.40 -22.86
C VAL A 4 -17.41 -14.62 -23.43
N LYS A 5 -16.12 -14.48 -23.75
CA LYS A 5 -15.29 -15.54 -24.35
C LYS A 5 -14.81 -16.53 -23.28
N ARG A 6 -14.45 -17.75 -23.70
CA ARG A 6 -13.95 -18.81 -22.80
C ARG A 6 -12.80 -18.34 -21.91
N ASN A 7 -11.86 -17.55 -22.45
CA ASN A 7 -10.71 -17.04 -21.69
C ASN A 7 -11.10 -16.02 -20.61
N GLU A 8 -12.14 -15.22 -20.85
CA GLU A 8 -12.65 -14.25 -19.88
C GLU A 8 -13.32 -14.98 -18.71
N TRP A 9 -14.06 -16.05 -18.98
CA TRP A 9 -14.61 -16.94 -17.95
C TRP A 9 -13.53 -17.63 -17.11
N MET A 10 -12.46 -18.11 -17.76
CA MET A 10 -11.34 -18.74 -17.05
C MET A 10 -10.58 -17.73 -16.20
N MET A 11 -10.34 -16.51 -16.69
CA MET A 11 -9.73 -15.43 -15.93
C MET A 11 -10.58 -15.07 -14.69
N LEU A 12 -11.89 -14.90 -14.87
CA LEU A 12 -12.82 -14.59 -13.77
C LEU A 12 -12.82 -15.71 -12.71
N GLY A 13 -12.81 -16.98 -13.14
CA GLY A 13 -12.69 -18.13 -12.25
C GLY A 13 -11.41 -18.08 -11.41
N THR A 14 -10.25 -17.84 -12.03
CA THR A 14 -8.98 -17.72 -11.30
C THR A 14 -8.96 -16.55 -10.31
N MET A 15 -9.58 -15.42 -10.66
CA MET A 15 -9.68 -14.27 -9.77
C MET A 15 -10.51 -14.60 -8.52
N LEU A 16 -11.67 -15.24 -8.69
CA LEU A 16 -12.54 -15.66 -7.58
C LEU A 16 -11.85 -16.66 -6.64
N VAL A 17 -11.11 -17.62 -7.20
CA VAL A 17 -10.32 -18.58 -6.41
C VAL A 17 -9.25 -17.84 -5.58
N THR A 18 -8.50 -16.94 -6.21
CA THR A 18 -7.45 -16.15 -5.55
C THR A 18 -8.01 -15.31 -4.40
N VAL A 19 -9.12 -14.60 -4.64
CA VAL A 19 -9.80 -13.79 -3.61
C VAL A 19 -10.31 -14.65 -2.46
N THR A 20 -10.86 -15.83 -2.75
CA THR A 20 -11.31 -16.78 -1.73
C THR A 20 -10.14 -17.19 -0.83
N PHE A 21 -9.01 -17.54 -1.42
CA PHE A 21 -7.80 -17.86 -0.65
C PHE A 21 -7.24 -16.66 0.13
N TRP A 22 -7.41 -15.42 -0.34
CA TRP A 22 -7.02 -14.25 0.46
C TRP A 22 -7.93 -14.03 1.66
N ILE A 23 -9.24 -14.26 1.53
CA ILE A 23 -10.18 -14.16 2.65
C ILE A 23 -9.88 -15.24 3.72
N PHE A 24 -9.54 -16.45 3.29
CA PHE A 24 -9.22 -17.55 4.20
C PHE A 24 -7.73 -17.67 4.54
N GLY A 25 -6.87 -16.82 3.98
CA GLY A 25 -5.42 -16.94 4.07
C GLY A 25 -4.90 -16.91 5.52
N GLU A 26 -5.51 -16.06 6.35
CA GLU A 26 -5.16 -15.96 7.77
C GLU A 26 -5.56 -17.20 8.57
N ARG A 27 -6.57 -17.99 8.12
CA ARG A 27 -6.96 -19.25 8.77
C ARG A 27 -6.12 -20.43 8.32
N LEU A 28 -5.61 -20.39 7.10
CA LEU A 28 -4.83 -21.47 6.49
C LEU A 28 -3.32 -21.29 6.67
N ASP A 29 -2.88 -20.18 7.29
CA ASP A 29 -1.48 -19.78 7.44
C ASP A 29 -0.72 -19.77 6.10
N ILE A 30 -1.44 -19.48 5.01
CA ILE A 30 -0.87 -19.38 3.66
C ILE A 30 -0.54 -17.91 3.40
N SER A 31 0.72 -17.64 3.09
CA SER A 31 1.14 -16.28 2.76
C SER A 31 0.42 -15.74 1.52
N THR A 32 0.09 -14.45 1.53
CA THR A 32 -0.54 -13.75 0.38
C THR A 32 0.28 -13.96 -0.90
N LEU A 33 1.61 -13.96 -0.80
CA LEU A 33 2.52 -14.23 -1.91
C LEU A 33 2.30 -15.62 -2.50
N ALA A 34 2.20 -16.65 -1.66
CA ALA A 34 2.00 -18.03 -2.11
C ALA A 34 0.67 -18.18 -2.87
N VAL A 35 -0.40 -17.56 -2.38
CA VAL A 35 -1.71 -17.55 -3.07
C VAL A 35 -1.60 -16.88 -4.44
N THR A 36 -0.95 -15.72 -4.52
CA THR A 36 -0.78 -14.99 -5.79
C THR A 36 0.07 -15.77 -6.79
N MET A 37 1.16 -16.39 -6.34
CA MET A 37 2.02 -17.23 -7.19
C MET A 37 1.31 -18.50 -7.67
N MET A 38 0.45 -19.08 -6.84
CA MET A 38 -0.40 -20.19 -7.23
C MET A 38 -1.41 -19.76 -8.31
N GLY A 39 -2.08 -18.62 -8.14
CA GLY A 39 -2.99 -18.06 -9.15
C GLY A 39 -2.30 -17.79 -10.48
N LEU A 40 -1.10 -17.19 -10.47
CA LEU A 40 -0.28 -16.97 -11.66
C LEU A 40 0.09 -18.30 -12.34
N SER A 41 0.50 -19.30 -11.55
CA SER A 41 0.85 -20.64 -12.06
C SER A 41 -0.34 -21.28 -12.79
N VAL A 42 -1.54 -21.18 -12.21
CA VAL A 42 -2.78 -21.69 -12.83
C VAL A 42 -3.06 -20.96 -14.14
N LEU A 43 -2.93 -19.63 -14.19
CA LEU A 43 -3.17 -18.84 -15.42
C LEU A 43 -2.24 -19.23 -16.57
N LEU A 44 -0.98 -19.54 -16.26
CA LEU A 44 0.01 -20.02 -17.23
C LEU A 44 -0.31 -21.45 -17.71
N ILE A 45 -0.69 -22.36 -16.80
CA ILE A 45 -1.05 -23.74 -17.14
C ILE A 45 -2.31 -23.81 -18.01
N VAL A 46 -3.34 -23.02 -17.66
CA VAL A 46 -4.61 -22.94 -18.41
C VAL A 46 -4.43 -22.21 -19.76
N ARG A 47 -3.22 -21.69 -20.04
CA ARG A 47 -2.86 -20.93 -21.25
C ARG A 47 -3.77 -19.72 -21.49
N VAL A 48 -4.29 -19.15 -20.41
CA VAL A 48 -4.96 -17.84 -20.44
C VAL A 48 -3.91 -16.75 -20.58
N LEU A 49 -2.77 -16.92 -19.92
CA LEU A 49 -1.58 -16.08 -20.03
C LEU A 49 -0.48 -16.87 -20.71
N SER A 50 0.15 -16.30 -21.75
CA SER A 50 1.34 -16.91 -22.34
C SER A 50 2.60 -16.53 -21.57
N TRP A 51 3.66 -17.34 -21.69
CA TRP A 51 4.93 -17.04 -21.04
C TRP A 51 5.57 -15.76 -21.57
N ASP A 52 5.39 -15.48 -22.86
CA ASP A 52 5.88 -14.26 -23.50
C ASP A 52 5.14 -13.02 -23.00
N ASP A 53 3.82 -13.11 -22.79
CA ASP A 53 3.04 -12.03 -22.17
C ASP A 53 3.52 -11.74 -20.74
N TYR A 54 3.80 -12.78 -19.96
CA TYR A 54 4.32 -12.63 -18.60
C TYR A 54 5.72 -11.98 -18.56
N LEU A 55 6.62 -12.40 -19.44
CA LEU A 55 7.97 -11.83 -19.51
C LEU A 55 8.01 -10.43 -20.11
N SER A 56 7.05 -10.09 -20.98
CA SER A 56 6.99 -8.78 -21.63
C SER A 56 6.41 -7.68 -20.72
N GLU A 57 5.85 -8.02 -19.56
CA GLU A 57 5.30 -7.08 -18.59
C GLU A 57 6.39 -6.31 -17.83
N LYS A 58 7.05 -5.38 -18.52
CA LYS A 58 8.18 -4.60 -17.99
C LYS A 58 7.84 -3.82 -16.73
N ALA A 59 6.59 -3.39 -16.55
CA ALA A 59 6.19 -2.63 -15.37
C ALA A 59 6.36 -3.47 -14.10
N ALA A 60 5.89 -4.72 -14.10
CA ALA A 60 6.02 -5.63 -12.97
C ALA A 60 7.49 -5.91 -12.62
N TRP A 61 8.32 -6.18 -13.63
CA TRP A 61 9.76 -6.43 -13.44
C TRP A 61 10.52 -5.20 -12.94
N ASN A 62 10.18 -4.02 -13.45
CA ASN A 62 10.78 -2.77 -12.98
C ASN A 62 10.43 -2.50 -11.52
N THR A 63 9.16 -2.68 -11.13
CA THR A 63 8.75 -2.50 -9.73
C THR A 63 9.45 -3.50 -8.83
N LEU A 64 9.50 -4.78 -9.20
CA LEU A 64 10.16 -5.81 -8.41
C LEU A 64 11.65 -5.52 -8.18
N THR A 65 12.37 -5.11 -9.22
CA THR A 65 13.82 -4.83 -9.13
C THR A 65 14.11 -3.57 -8.32
N TRP A 66 13.32 -2.51 -8.47
CA TRP A 66 13.44 -1.29 -7.65
C TRP A 66 13.22 -1.58 -6.17
N PHE A 67 12.12 -2.25 -5.81
CA PHE A 67 11.80 -2.55 -4.42
C PHE A 67 12.78 -3.56 -3.79
N ALA A 68 13.41 -4.43 -4.58
CA ALA A 68 14.43 -5.36 -4.06
C ALA A 68 15.76 -4.68 -3.68
N GLN A 69 16.05 -3.49 -4.23
CA GLN A 69 17.34 -2.81 -4.07
C GLN A 69 17.30 -1.66 -3.06
N VAL A 70 16.14 -1.03 -2.86
CA VAL A 70 15.99 0.06 -1.90
C VAL A 70 16.10 -0.47 -0.46
N GLY A 71 16.73 0.31 0.41
CA GLY A 71 16.77 -0.02 1.83
C GLY A 71 15.43 0.27 2.50
N TRP A 72 15.15 -0.41 3.62
CA TRP A 72 13.91 -0.24 4.37
C TRP A 72 13.60 1.21 4.76
N TYR A 73 14.62 2.05 4.95
CA TYR A 73 14.45 3.48 5.21
C TYR A 73 13.74 4.21 4.06
N ILE A 74 14.13 3.89 2.82
CA ILE A 74 13.55 4.51 1.62
C ILE A 74 12.16 3.94 1.38
N GLU A 75 11.97 2.64 1.55
CA GLU A 75 10.64 2.01 1.46
C GLU A 75 9.66 2.61 2.46
N LEU A 76 10.08 2.78 3.71
CA LEU A 76 9.28 3.42 4.75
C LEU A 76 8.89 4.85 4.35
N LEU A 77 9.82 5.64 3.82
CA LEU A 77 9.52 7.00 3.35
C LEU A 77 8.51 7.01 2.19
N ILE A 78 8.68 6.12 1.21
CA ILE A 78 7.75 6.00 0.07
C ILE A 78 6.37 5.57 0.57
N LEU A 79 6.28 4.53 1.38
CA LEU A 79 5.02 3.99 1.89
C LEU A 79 4.29 4.99 2.79
N LEU A 80 5.00 5.73 3.66
CA LEU A 80 4.38 6.76 4.48
C LEU A 80 3.89 7.95 3.65
N THR A 81 4.64 8.35 2.62
CA THR A 81 4.22 9.42 1.72
C THR A 81 2.99 8.99 0.92
N MET A 82 2.97 7.76 0.42
CA MET A 82 1.82 7.22 -0.32
C MET A 82 0.59 7.06 0.57
N TYR A 83 0.74 6.49 1.77
CA TYR A 83 -0.33 6.42 2.77
C TYR A 83 -0.86 7.82 3.08
N PHE A 84 0.04 8.82 3.12
CA PHE A 84 -0.38 10.19 3.36
C PHE A 84 -1.23 10.76 2.20
N LEU A 85 -0.79 10.56 0.97
CA LEU A 85 -1.45 11.10 -0.22
C LEU A 85 -2.80 10.42 -0.52
N ILE A 86 -2.91 9.12 -0.29
CA ILE A 86 -4.15 8.35 -0.53
C ILE A 86 -5.28 8.83 0.38
N HIS A 87 -4.97 9.37 1.55
CA HIS A 87 -5.99 9.93 2.43
C HIS A 87 -6.86 10.99 1.74
N TYR A 88 -6.27 11.82 0.87
CA TYR A 88 -7.02 12.85 0.15
C TYR A 88 -7.97 12.29 -0.93
N LEU A 89 -7.89 11.00 -1.22
CA LEU A 89 -8.81 10.28 -2.11
C LEU A 89 -9.98 9.64 -1.35
N ILE A 90 -9.90 9.54 -0.01
CA ILE A 90 -10.88 8.82 0.82
C ILE A 90 -11.61 9.80 1.74
N VAL A 91 -12.93 9.66 1.83
CA VAL A 91 -13.74 10.48 2.72
C VAL A 91 -13.64 9.93 4.15
N GLY A 92 -12.79 10.53 4.98
CA GLY A 92 -12.75 10.33 6.43
C GLY A 92 -11.61 9.46 6.96
N GLN A 93 -11.16 9.77 8.18
CA GLN A 93 -9.99 9.16 8.82
C GLN A 93 -10.22 7.70 9.21
N THR A 94 -11.38 7.37 9.78
CA THR A 94 -11.71 5.99 10.20
C THR A 94 -11.71 5.02 9.01
N ILE A 95 -12.34 5.42 7.90
CA ILE A 95 -12.40 4.61 6.68
C ILE A 95 -11.00 4.38 6.09
N HIS A 96 -10.13 5.39 6.16
CA HIS A 96 -8.74 5.26 5.73
C HIS A 96 -7.96 4.22 6.56
N ILE A 97 -8.07 4.27 7.89
CA ILE A 97 -7.42 3.30 8.79
C ILE A 97 -7.95 1.89 8.52
N ASP A 98 -9.27 1.73 8.49
CA ASP A 98 -9.92 0.43 8.32
C ASP A 98 -9.52 -0.25 7.01
N ALA A 99 -9.40 0.53 5.93
CA ALA A 99 -9.07 0.00 4.61
C ALA A 99 -7.56 -0.24 4.40
N LEU A 100 -6.69 0.64 4.89
CA LEU A 100 -5.30 0.70 4.43
C LEU A 100 -4.26 0.39 5.52
N TYR A 101 -4.57 0.57 6.80
CA TYR A 101 -3.57 0.47 7.86
C TYR A 101 -2.88 -0.91 7.88
N GLN A 102 -3.68 -1.98 7.81
CA GLN A 102 -3.14 -3.35 7.83
C GLN A 102 -2.33 -3.70 6.58
N ALA A 103 -2.73 -3.19 5.42
CA ALA A 103 -2.01 -3.41 4.17
C ALA A 103 -0.62 -2.76 4.21
N PHE A 104 -0.56 -1.48 4.59
CA PHE A 104 0.70 -0.73 4.69
C PHE A 104 1.59 -1.26 5.83
N LEU A 105 1.01 -1.73 6.93
CA LEU A 105 1.76 -2.37 8.00
C LEU A 105 2.43 -3.66 7.50
N LYS A 106 1.70 -4.54 6.82
CA LYS A 106 2.26 -5.78 6.23
C LYS A 106 3.38 -5.47 5.23
N MET A 107 3.25 -4.42 4.43
CA MET A 107 4.30 -3.96 3.50
C MET A 107 5.57 -3.50 4.24
N ASN A 108 5.42 -2.66 5.27
CA ASN A 108 6.54 -2.22 6.10
C ASN A 108 7.26 -3.39 6.80
N LEU A 109 6.52 -4.36 7.32
CA LEU A 109 7.10 -5.55 7.96
C LEU A 109 7.86 -6.42 6.95
N THR A 110 7.35 -6.54 5.72
CA THR A 110 8.02 -7.27 4.63
C THR A 110 9.32 -6.59 4.21
N ALA A 111 9.34 -5.26 4.23
CA ALA A 111 10.53 -4.42 4.02
C ALA A 111 11.56 -4.52 5.17
N LYS A 112 11.30 -5.34 6.21
CA LYS A 112 12.12 -5.49 7.42
C LYS A 112 12.21 -4.24 8.29
N VAL A 113 11.23 -3.33 8.17
CA VAL A 113 11.11 -2.21 9.11
C VAL A 113 10.76 -2.76 10.50
N PRO A 114 11.38 -2.28 11.59
CA PRO A 114 11.03 -2.71 12.94
C PRO A 114 9.53 -2.49 13.22
N GLY A 115 8.82 -3.53 13.68
CA GLY A 115 7.35 -3.49 13.74
C GLY A 115 6.76 -2.35 14.58
N THR A 116 7.39 -2.02 15.72
CA THR A 116 6.97 -0.86 16.52
C THR A 116 7.17 0.46 15.81
N LEU A 117 8.23 0.56 15.00
CA LEU A 117 8.51 1.74 14.21
C LEU A 117 7.44 1.91 13.11
N SER A 118 7.08 0.81 12.43
CA SER A 118 6.04 0.80 11.39
C SER A 118 4.67 1.19 11.94
N THR A 119 4.26 0.61 13.06
CA THR A 119 2.94 0.90 13.65
C THR A 119 2.83 2.33 14.13
N LEU A 120 3.88 2.86 14.78
CA LEU A 120 3.91 4.24 15.25
C LEU A 120 3.87 5.21 14.08
N HIS A 121 4.73 5.07 13.07
CA HIS A 121 4.72 5.97 11.92
C HIS A 121 3.36 5.99 11.21
N LEU A 122 2.71 4.84 11.02
CA LEU A 122 1.38 4.79 10.39
C LEU A 122 0.29 5.44 11.26
N ALA A 123 0.34 5.25 12.57
CA ALA A 123 -0.59 5.89 13.49
C ALA A 123 -0.44 7.42 13.43
N TYR A 124 0.80 7.93 13.54
CA TYR A 124 1.06 9.37 13.46
C TYR A 124 0.73 9.97 12.09
N ASN A 125 1.03 9.26 11.00
CA ASN A 125 0.64 9.67 9.64
C ASN A 125 -0.88 9.84 9.53
N THR A 126 -1.64 9.03 10.26
CA THR A 126 -3.10 9.15 10.29
C THR A 126 -3.57 10.42 10.99
N ASP A 127 -2.87 10.88 12.04
CA ASP A 127 -3.22 12.11 12.75
C ASP A 127 -2.78 13.39 12.03
N LEU A 128 -1.81 13.26 11.11
CA LEU A 128 -1.29 14.34 10.26
C LEU A 128 -2.30 14.84 9.21
N PHE A 129 -3.40 14.12 9.00
CA PHE A 129 -4.39 14.39 7.96
C PHE A 129 -5.32 15.57 8.20
N MET A 130 -5.35 16.11 9.41
CA MET A 130 -6.36 17.07 9.83
C MET A 130 -6.22 18.47 9.20
N HIS A 131 -5.54 18.62 8.06
CA HIS A 131 -5.05 19.91 7.58
C HIS A 131 -5.63 20.34 6.23
N LEU A 132 -6.00 19.42 5.32
CA LEU A 132 -6.70 19.81 4.08
C LEU A 132 -8.21 19.58 4.17
N PRO A 133 -9.03 20.64 4.14
CA PRO A 133 -10.46 20.55 4.36
C PRO A 133 -11.23 20.09 3.12
N ILE A 134 -10.70 19.21 2.26
CA ILE A 134 -11.35 18.80 0.99
C ILE A 134 -12.76 18.25 1.23
N THR A 135 -13.02 17.69 2.42
CA THR A 135 -14.28 17.07 2.80
C THR A 135 -15.21 17.94 3.65
N THR A 136 -14.82 19.18 4.00
CA THR A 136 -15.66 20.09 4.79
C THR A 136 -16.26 21.19 3.93
N VAL A 137 -17.53 21.52 4.19
CA VAL A 137 -18.38 22.44 3.39
C VAL A 137 -17.79 23.86 3.23
N VAL A 138 -16.78 24.25 4.02
CA VAL A 138 -16.12 25.56 3.94
C VAL A 138 -14.84 25.46 3.09
N MET A 139 -15.01 25.29 1.79
CA MET A 139 -13.89 25.25 0.85
C MET A 139 -13.45 26.66 0.46
N ARG A 140 -12.55 27.26 1.25
CA ARG A 140 -11.95 28.57 0.95
C ARG A 140 -10.47 28.37 0.57
N ARG A 141 -10.03 28.93 -0.56
CA ARG A 141 -8.66 28.79 -1.11
C ARG A 141 -7.56 28.98 -0.06
N TYR A 142 -7.73 29.95 0.83
CA TYR A 142 -6.82 30.23 1.94
C TYR A 142 -6.62 29.06 2.92
N ILE A 143 -7.69 28.32 3.25
CA ILE A 143 -7.62 27.20 4.20
C ILE A 143 -6.92 26.00 3.53
N MET A 144 -7.09 25.83 2.22
CA MET A 144 -6.36 24.82 1.45
C MET A 144 -4.86 25.13 1.39
N GLU A 145 -4.48 26.39 1.13
CA GLU A 145 -3.07 26.81 1.11
C GLU A 145 -2.40 26.62 2.49
N LEU A 146 -3.09 26.97 3.58
CA LEU A 146 -2.64 26.70 4.95
C LEU A 146 -2.51 25.20 5.24
N GLY A 147 -3.45 24.40 4.77
CA GLY A 147 -3.45 22.95 4.94
C GLY A 147 -2.25 22.28 4.27
N ILE A 148 -1.92 22.69 3.04
CA ILE A 148 -0.75 22.19 2.31
C ILE A 148 0.52 22.58 3.08
N MET A 149 0.60 23.82 3.56
CA MET A 149 1.76 24.30 4.33
C MET A 149 1.94 23.50 5.63
N MET A 150 0.88 23.28 6.40
CA MET A 150 0.95 22.52 7.65
C MET A 150 1.29 21.04 7.42
N ALA A 151 0.80 20.44 6.32
CA ALA A 151 1.17 19.10 5.92
C ALA A 151 2.70 18.97 5.73
N PHE A 152 3.32 19.87 4.96
CA PHE A 152 4.77 19.86 4.76
C PHE A 152 5.57 20.09 6.04
N ILE A 153 5.13 21.04 6.88
CA ILE A 153 5.78 21.32 8.17
C ILE A 153 5.77 20.06 9.03
N ASN A 154 4.61 19.42 9.19
CA ASN A 154 4.52 18.27 10.06
C ASN A 154 5.20 17.03 9.47
N MET A 155 5.17 16.82 8.15
CA MET A 155 5.95 15.75 7.51
C MET A 155 7.46 15.93 7.75
N THR A 156 7.95 17.17 7.75
CA THR A 156 9.36 17.48 8.00
C THR A 156 9.74 17.26 9.46
N ILE A 157 8.91 17.74 10.40
CA ILE A 157 9.13 17.54 11.84
C ILE A 157 9.13 16.04 12.16
N TRP A 158 8.12 15.30 11.72
CA TRP A 158 8.02 13.88 12.00
C TRP A 158 9.10 13.06 11.29
N GLY A 159 9.33 13.33 10.01
CA GLY A 159 10.31 12.59 9.21
C GLY A 159 11.76 12.81 9.65
N LEU A 160 12.12 14.01 10.09
CA LEU A 160 13.50 14.33 10.50
C LEU A 160 13.68 14.24 12.02
N VAL A 161 12.90 15.01 12.77
CA VAL A 161 13.04 15.10 14.24
C VAL A 161 12.55 13.83 14.90
N GLY A 162 11.43 13.26 14.45
CA GLY A 162 10.91 11.99 14.94
C GLY A 162 11.87 10.82 14.69
N ALA A 163 12.43 10.73 13.48
CA ALA A 163 13.44 9.71 13.17
C ALA A 163 14.72 9.85 14.01
N LEU A 164 15.23 11.07 14.19
CA LEU A 164 16.38 11.32 15.07
C LEU A 164 16.08 10.96 16.52
N TRP A 165 14.91 11.33 17.02
CA TRP A 165 14.46 11.00 18.37
C TRP A 165 14.39 9.49 18.60
N TRP A 166 13.89 8.75 17.61
CA TRP A 166 13.77 7.29 17.68
C TRP A 166 15.11 6.55 17.66
N LYS A 167 16.10 7.11 16.98
CA LYS A 167 17.49 6.66 17.09
C LYS A 167 18.06 6.90 18.48
N ILE A 168 17.77 8.06 19.10
CA ILE A 168 18.25 8.41 20.45
C ILE A 168 17.69 7.46 21.52
N ILE A 169 16.42 7.06 21.41
CA ILE A 169 15.78 6.10 22.34
C ILE A 169 16.11 4.63 22.04
N GLY A 170 16.97 4.34 21.06
CA GLY A 170 17.44 2.99 20.74
C GLY A 170 16.38 2.07 20.12
N ARG A 171 15.39 2.64 19.39
CA ARG A 171 14.36 1.85 18.70
C ARG A 171 14.83 1.30 17.34
N TYR A 172 15.98 1.75 16.85
CA TYR A 172 16.79 1.15 15.78
C TYR A 172 18.19 1.79 15.74
#